data_AF-Q0UIT6-F1
#
_entry.id   AF-Q0UIT6-F1
#
_cell.length_a   1.000
_cell.length_b   1.000
_cell.length_c   1.000
_cell.angle_alpha   90.00
_cell.angle_beta   90.00
_cell.angle_gamma   90.00
#
_symmetry.space_group_name_H-M   'P 1'
#
loop_
_entity.id
_entity.type
_entity.pdbx_description
1 polymer ?
#
loop_
_entity_poly.entity_id
_entity_poly.type
_entity_poly.pdbx_seq_one_letter_code
_entity_poly.pdbx_strand_id
1 'polypeptide(L)'
;MEVLSVAASGMAVASLSLQLLHTIGTIKSFIRDVKGASKELGRLAALLDQLFALLDNVRDVMERQTSLQGQHFPVPASMIFEALKSCEKSLEPLFAIVEKHKKSQVGSVPAVVKWKDYIKFGFKTKDIAEFESRIQREIDYLHTALTVNSTSILYVSKLT
;
A
#
# COMPACT_ATOMS: atom_id res chain seq x y z
N MET A 1 19.02 10.84 17.62
CA MET A 1 18.69 9.44 17.33
C MET A 1 17.23 9.08 17.67
N GLU A 2 16.47 9.95 18.35
CA GLU A 2 15.14 9.62 18.88
C GLU A 2 13.97 9.74 17.88
N VAL A 3 14.10 10.61 16.86
CA VAL A 3 13.03 10.87 15.88
C VAL A 3 12.68 9.62 15.05
N LEU A 4 13.68 8.78 14.74
CA LEU A 4 13.47 7.50 14.04
C LEU A 4 12.84 6.45 14.96
N SER A 5 13.14 6.47 16.26
CA SER A 5 12.59 5.50 17.22
C SER A 5 11.10 5.71 17.48
N VAL A 6 10.63 6.95 17.46
CA VAL A 6 9.19 7.27 17.63
C VAL A 6 8.41 6.87 16.38
N ALA A 7 8.96 7.15 15.19
CA ALA A 7 8.34 6.81 13.91
C ALA A 7 8.28 5.29 13.64
N ALA A 8 9.27 4.53 14.11
CA ALA A 8 9.33 3.08 13.97
C ALA A 8 8.59 2.30 15.08
N SER A 9 7.79 2.97 15.92
CA SER A 9 6.96 2.25 16.90
C SER A 9 5.97 1.33 16.17
N GLY A 10 5.76 0.11 16.67
CA GLY A 10 4.91 -0.86 15.97
C GLY A 10 3.45 -0.41 15.84
N MET A 11 2.97 0.44 16.74
CA MET A 11 1.67 1.12 16.59
C MET A 11 1.64 2.11 15.42
N ALA A 12 2.71 2.89 15.20
CA ALA A 12 2.79 3.80 14.06
C ALA A 12 2.83 3.04 12.74
N VAL A 13 3.57 1.92 12.70
CA VAL A 13 3.63 1.02 11.54
C VAL A 13 2.26 0.40 11.25
N ALA A 14 1.58 -0.13 12.27
CA ALA A 14 0.23 -0.72 12.12
C ALA A 14 -0.80 0.32 11.64
N SER A 15 -0.78 1.53 12.21
CA SER A 15 -1.65 2.63 11.80
C SER A 15 -1.44 3.04 10.34
N LEU A 16 -0.18 3.17 9.91
CA LEU A 16 0.14 3.48 8.52
C LEU A 16 -0.29 2.37 7.56
N SER A 17 -0.07 1.09 7.92
CA SER A 17 -0.60 -0.05 7.16
C SER A 17 -2.12 0.04 6.99
N LEU A 18 -2.85 0.38 8.06
CA LEU A 18 -4.31 0.51 8.00
C LEU A 18 -4.77 1.62 7.05
N GLN A 19 -4.10 2.77 7.05
CA GLN A 19 -4.38 3.87 6.12
C GLN A 19 -4.13 3.46 4.65
N LEU A 20 -3.06 2.70 4.41
CA LEU A 20 -2.75 2.17 3.08
C LEU A 20 -3.78 1.12 2.63
N LEU A 21 -4.24 0.24 3.52
CA LEU A 21 -5.32 -0.71 3.24
C LEU A 21 -6.60 0.01 2.79
N HIS A 22 -6.99 1.07 3.49
CA HIS A 22 -8.15 1.87 3.11
C HIS A 22 -7.96 2.56 1.75
N THR A 23 -6.77 3.12 1.50
CA THR A 23 -6.41 3.77 0.24
C THR A 23 -6.48 2.79 -0.94
N ILE A 24 -5.86 1.62 -0.79
CA ILE A 24 -5.90 0.56 -1.80
C ILE A 24 -7.32 0.05 -2.01
N GLY A 25 -8.09 -0.14 -0.94
CA GLY A 25 -9.51 -0.53 -1.02
C GLY A 25 -10.33 0.46 -1.84
N THR A 26 -10.12 1.75 -1.63
CA THR A 26 -10.77 2.82 -2.41
C THR A 26 -10.39 2.75 -3.89
N ILE A 27 -9.11 2.58 -4.21
CA ILE A 27 -8.62 2.48 -5.58
C ILE A 27 -9.19 1.24 -6.28
N LYS A 28 -9.18 0.09 -5.59
CA LYS A 28 -9.69 -1.18 -6.13
C LYS A 28 -11.18 -1.13 -6.42
N SER A 29 -12.00 -0.61 -5.51
CA SER A 29 -13.43 -0.46 -5.75
C SER A 29 -13.69 0.40 -6.99
N PHE A 30 -12.95 1.53 -7.11
CA PHE A 30 -13.04 2.36 -8.30
C PHE A 30 -12.66 1.62 -9.59
N ILE A 31 -11.58 0.84 -9.58
CA ILE A 31 -11.17 0.02 -10.73
C ILE A 31 -12.21 -1.06 -11.07
N ARG A 32 -12.94 -1.60 -10.10
CA ARG A 32 -13.97 -2.62 -10.34
C ARG A 32 -15.26 -2.04 -10.91
N ASP A 33 -15.60 -0.81 -10.52
CA ASP A 33 -16.82 -0.12 -10.99
C ASP A 33 -16.73 0.34 -12.45
N VAL A 34 -15.53 0.26 -13.01
CA VAL A 34 -15.24 0.52 -14.41
C VAL A 34 -15.80 -0.60 -15.31
N LYS A 35 -16.73 -0.25 -16.21
CA LYS A 35 -17.20 -1.15 -17.26
C LYS A 35 -16.23 -1.19 -18.44
N GLY A 36 -15.83 -2.40 -18.85
CA GLY A 36 -14.92 -2.61 -19.98
C GLY A 36 -13.46 -2.26 -19.64
N ALA A 37 -13.03 -2.52 -18.41
CA ALA A 37 -11.65 -2.35 -17.96
C ALA A 37 -10.65 -2.98 -18.96
N SER A 38 -9.59 -2.25 -19.28
CA SER A 38 -8.51 -2.80 -20.09
C SER A 38 -7.75 -3.89 -19.32
N LYS A 39 -7.03 -4.75 -20.05
CA LYS A 39 -6.24 -5.84 -19.44
C LYS A 39 -5.21 -5.30 -18.44
N GLU A 40 -4.62 -4.15 -18.76
CA GLU A 40 -3.66 -3.43 -17.91
C GLU A 40 -4.30 -3.03 -16.58
N LEU A 41 -5.52 -2.50 -16.60
CA LEU A 41 -6.20 -2.13 -15.37
C LEU A 41 -6.52 -3.36 -14.51
N GLY A 42 -6.83 -4.49 -15.15
CA GLY A 42 -6.97 -5.79 -14.46
C GLY A 42 -5.69 -6.26 -13.79
N ARG A 43 -4.53 -6.10 -14.44
CA ARG A 43 -3.23 -6.42 -13.82
C ARG A 43 -2.89 -5.48 -12.68
N LEU A 44 -3.14 -4.17 -12.84
CA LEU A 44 -2.97 -3.19 -11.77
C LEU A 44 -3.83 -3.54 -10.55
N ALA A 45 -5.09 -3.93 -10.75
CA ALA A 45 -5.97 -4.39 -9.68
C ALA A 45 -5.40 -5.61 -8.94
N ALA A 46 -4.85 -6.59 -9.69
CA ALA A 46 -4.24 -7.77 -9.11
C ALA A 46 -2.98 -7.44 -8.28
N LEU A 47 -2.16 -6.48 -8.72
CA LEU A 47 -1.02 -5.99 -7.93
C LEU A 47 -1.48 -5.27 -6.66
N LEU A 48 -2.55 -4.49 -6.74
CA LEU A 48 -3.17 -3.86 -5.57
C LEU A 48 -3.78 -4.89 -4.61
N ASP A 49 -4.33 -5.99 -5.11
CA ASP A 49 -4.77 -7.13 -4.28
C ASP A 49 -3.58 -7.73 -3.51
N GLN A 50 -2.45 -7.95 -4.18
CA GLN A 50 -1.23 -8.47 -3.55
C GLN A 50 -0.68 -7.51 -2.50
N LEU A 51 -0.55 -6.22 -2.82
CA LEU A 51 -0.07 -5.22 -1.87
C LEU A 51 -1.01 -5.10 -0.67
N PHE A 52 -2.33 -5.18 -0.88
CA PHE A 52 -3.31 -5.18 0.21
C PHE A 52 -3.08 -6.35 1.17
N ALA A 53 -2.97 -7.58 0.64
CA ALA A 53 -2.74 -8.76 1.47
C ALA A 53 -1.41 -8.67 2.23
N LEU A 54 -0.37 -8.13 1.60
CA LEU A 54 0.92 -7.92 2.24
C LEU A 54 0.85 -6.89 3.37
N LEU A 55 0.16 -5.78 3.18
CA LEU A 55 -0.03 -4.75 4.21
C LEU A 55 -0.87 -5.24 5.39
N ASP A 56 -1.87 -6.08 5.16
CA ASP A 56 -2.66 -6.70 6.22
C ASP A 56 -1.79 -7.63 7.07
N ASN A 57 -0.93 -8.43 6.41
CA ASN A 57 0.07 -9.24 7.09
C ASN A 57 1.07 -8.39 7.90
N VAL A 58 1.59 -7.29 7.31
CA VAL A 58 2.46 -6.34 8.03
C VAL A 58 1.75 -5.82 9.27
N ARG A 59 0.49 -5.38 9.17
CA ARG A 59 -0.28 -4.88 10.33
C ARG A 59 -0.32 -5.94 11.43
N ASP A 60 -0.75 -7.15 11.10
CA ASP A 60 -0.89 -8.24 12.07
C ASP A 60 0.45 -8.62 12.73
N VAL A 61 1.54 -8.67 11.96
CA VAL A 61 2.88 -8.97 12.49
C VAL A 61 3.35 -7.86 13.42
N MET A 62 3.12 -6.59 13.07
CA MET A 62 3.54 -5.44 13.87
C MET A 62 2.74 -5.31 15.16
N GLU A 63 1.43 -5.56 15.13
CA GLU A 63 0.58 -5.59 16.31
C GLU A 63 1.02 -6.70 17.28
N ARG A 64 1.30 -7.90 16.77
CA ARG A 64 1.85 -9.00 17.58
C ARG A 64 3.24 -8.70 18.14
N GLN A 65 4.13 -8.17 17.31
CA GLN A 65 5.46 -7.77 17.74
C GLN A 65 5.38 -6.73 18.85
N THR A 66 4.48 -5.75 18.74
CA THR A 66 4.23 -4.72 19.75
C THR A 66 3.69 -5.31 21.05
N SER A 67 2.70 -6.21 20.97
CA SER A 67 2.11 -6.82 22.17
C SER A 67 3.10 -7.72 22.93
N LEU A 68 4.12 -8.24 22.24
CA LEU A 68 5.16 -9.08 22.81
C LEU A 68 6.43 -8.31 23.24
N GLN A 69 6.51 -6.99 23.04
CA GLN A 69 7.71 -6.20 23.40
C GLN A 69 8.12 -6.34 24.87
N GLY A 70 7.15 -6.57 25.78
CA GLY A 70 7.40 -6.84 27.19
C GLY A 70 8.08 -8.19 27.49
N GLN A 71 8.25 -9.05 26.48
CA GLN A 71 8.84 -10.40 26.59
C GLN A 71 10.19 -10.51 25.84
N HIS A 72 11.01 -9.46 25.88
CA HIS A 72 12.29 -9.36 25.14
C HIS A 72 12.16 -9.39 23.61
N PHE A 73 10.97 -9.17 23.07
CA PHE A 73 10.77 -9.12 21.64
C PHE A 73 11.23 -7.75 21.10
N PRO A 74 12.08 -7.70 20.04
CA PRO A 74 12.66 -6.44 19.59
C PRO A 74 11.60 -5.51 19.00
N VAL A 75 11.89 -4.22 19.01
CA VAL A 75 11.11 -3.22 18.27
C VAL A 75 11.16 -3.50 16.76
N PRO A 76 10.11 -3.15 16.00
CA PRO A 76 10.12 -3.28 14.54
C PRO A 76 11.31 -2.59 13.88
N ALA A 77 11.85 -3.22 12.85
CA ALA A 77 12.88 -2.61 12.03
C ALA A 77 12.35 -1.32 11.36
N SER A 78 13.11 -0.22 11.48
CA SER A 78 12.76 1.07 10.87
C SER A 78 12.53 0.99 9.36
N MET A 79 13.17 0.03 8.69
CA MET A 79 12.99 -0.26 7.26
C MET A 79 11.53 -0.59 6.90
N ILE A 80 10.75 -1.19 7.81
CA ILE A 80 9.32 -1.44 7.56
C ILE A 80 8.57 -0.11 7.43
N PHE A 81 8.81 0.83 8.35
CA PHE A 81 8.15 2.14 8.30
C PHE A 81 8.51 2.89 7.01
N GLU A 82 9.78 2.85 6.60
CA GLU A 82 10.21 3.45 5.33
C GLU A 82 9.59 2.78 4.10
N ALA A 83 9.45 1.45 4.10
CA ALA A 83 8.76 0.73 3.03
C ALA A 83 7.28 1.11 2.94
N LEU A 84 6.59 1.26 4.08
CA LEU A 84 5.20 1.75 4.11
C LEU A 84 5.07 3.19 3.61
N LYS A 85 6.01 4.07 3.99
CA LYS A 85 6.05 5.45 3.46
C LYS A 85 6.32 5.50 1.97
N SER A 86 7.11 4.57 1.44
CA SER A 86 7.32 4.43 0.01
C SER A 86 6.05 3.94 -0.71
N CYS A 87 5.31 3.00 -0.12
CA CYS A 87 3.98 2.58 -0.60
C CYS A 87 3.00 3.76 -0.67
N GLU A 88 2.92 4.58 0.39
CA GLU A 88 2.07 5.77 0.46
C GLU A 88 2.33 6.71 -0.73
N LYS A 89 3.60 7.09 -0.93
CA LYS A 89 4.01 7.97 -2.02
C LYS A 89 3.74 7.37 -3.40
N SER A 90 3.92 6.07 -3.57
CA SER A 90 3.67 5.38 -4.83
C SER A 90 2.17 5.26 -5.16
N LEU A 91 1.31 5.19 -4.15
CA LEU A 91 -0.15 5.12 -4.31
C LEU A 91 -0.83 6.48 -4.44
N GLU A 92 -0.23 7.54 -3.90
CA GLU A 92 -0.78 8.90 -3.88
C GLU A 92 -1.27 9.40 -5.26
N PRO A 93 -0.51 9.27 -6.37
CA PRO A 93 -0.99 9.77 -7.66
C PRO A 93 -2.21 9.00 -8.16
N LEU A 94 -2.27 7.68 -7.90
CA LEU A 94 -3.41 6.85 -8.28
C LEU A 94 -4.65 7.20 -7.45
N PHE A 95 -4.47 7.41 -6.15
CA PHE A 95 -5.54 7.84 -5.25
C PHE A 95 -6.07 9.24 -5.62
N ALA A 96 -5.20 10.18 -5.96
CA ALA A 96 -5.58 11.53 -6.39
C ALA A 96 -6.48 11.51 -7.64
N ILE A 97 -6.22 10.60 -8.59
CA ILE A 97 -7.07 10.42 -9.76
C ILE A 97 -8.46 9.90 -9.37
N VAL A 98 -8.52 8.89 -8.50
CA VAL A 98 -9.78 8.33 -7.98
C VAL A 98 -10.60 9.41 -7.26
N GLU A 99 -9.97 10.19 -6.39
CA GLU A 99 -10.62 11.27 -5.65
C GLU A 99 -11.17 12.39 -6.56
N LYS A 100 -10.40 12.79 -7.58
CA LYS A 100 -10.85 13.77 -8.58
C LYS A 100 -12.11 13.28 -9.31
N HIS A 101 -12.19 11.99 -9.61
CA HIS A 101 -13.36 11.40 -10.25
C HIS A 101 -14.57 11.30 -9.31
N LYS A 102 -14.38 10.89 -8.05
CA LYS A 102 -15.46 10.86 -7.06
C LYS A 102 -16.09 12.24 -6.87
N LYS A 103 -15.27 13.30 -6.73
CA LYS A 103 -15.77 14.69 -6.57
C LYS A 103 -16.55 15.19 -7.78
N SER A 104 -16.20 14.73 -8.99
CA SER A 104 -16.89 15.10 -10.23
C SER A 104 -18.28 14.48 -10.39
N GLN A 105 -18.63 13.46 -9.59
CA GLN A 105 -19.94 12.79 -9.64
C GLN A 105 -21.05 13.52 -8.88
N VAL A 106 -20.72 14.47 -8.00
CA VAL A 106 -21.70 15.19 -7.18
C VAL A 106 -22.50 16.22 -8.01
N GLY A 107 -22.14 16.46 -9.28
CA GLY A 107 -22.66 17.58 -10.07
C GLY A 107 -23.48 17.27 -11.33
N SER A 108 -23.09 16.34 -12.22
CA SER A 108 -23.82 16.05 -13.48
C SER A 108 -23.09 14.99 -14.34
N VAL A 109 -23.87 14.11 -14.98
CA VAL A 109 -23.52 13.04 -15.96
C VAL A 109 -23.01 11.71 -15.35
N PRO A 110 -23.52 10.53 -15.79
CA PRO A 110 -23.13 9.22 -15.25
C PRO A 110 -21.63 8.93 -15.36
N ALA A 111 -21.04 8.51 -14.24
CA ALA A 111 -19.62 8.16 -14.04
C ALA A 111 -18.98 7.33 -15.15
N VAL A 112 -19.74 6.39 -15.70
CA VAL A 112 -19.28 5.40 -16.68
C VAL A 112 -18.93 6.04 -18.03
N VAL A 113 -19.60 7.14 -18.41
CA VAL A 113 -19.40 7.81 -19.70
C VAL A 113 -18.12 8.64 -19.69
N LYS A 114 -17.83 9.37 -18.60
CA LYS A 114 -16.66 10.24 -18.48
C LYS A 114 -15.33 9.48 -18.35
N TRP A 115 -15.34 8.27 -17.80
CA TRP A 115 -14.10 7.50 -17.62
C TRP A 115 -13.64 6.78 -18.90
N LYS A 116 -14.58 6.36 -19.76
CA LYS A 116 -14.22 5.82 -21.09
C LYS A 116 -13.45 6.84 -21.91
N ASP A 117 -13.81 8.12 -21.78
CA ASP A 117 -13.10 9.24 -22.39
C ASP A 117 -11.78 9.56 -21.67
N TYR A 118 -11.69 9.44 -20.34
CA TYR A 118 -10.42 9.63 -19.60
C TYR A 118 -9.42 8.48 -19.77
N ILE A 119 -9.85 7.25 -20.01
CA ILE A 119 -8.98 6.15 -20.45
C ILE A 119 -8.52 6.38 -21.88
N LYS A 120 -9.39 6.92 -22.72
CA LYS A 120 -9.01 7.38 -24.06
C LYS A 120 -8.02 8.55 -24.05
N PHE A 121 -8.05 9.41 -23.02
CA PHE A 121 -7.31 10.69 -23.02
C PHE A 121 -6.24 10.88 -21.91
N GLY A 122 -6.22 10.11 -20.82
CA GLY A 122 -5.46 10.45 -19.60
C GLY A 122 -4.85 9.29 -18.79
N PHE A 123 -5.29 8.05 -18.98
CA PHE A 123 -4.53 6.85 -18.58
C PHE A 123 -4.02 6.18 -19.85
N LYS A 124 -2.90 6.68 -20.38
CA LYS A 124 -2.25 5.95 -21.47
C LYS A 124 -1.80 4.61 -20.89
N THR A 125 -1.77 3.56 -21.70
CA THR A 125 -1.22 2.24 -21.33
C THR A 125 0.15 2.35 -20.64
N LYS A 126 0.95 3.36 -21.04
CA LYS A 126 2.23 3.70 -20.43
C LYS A 126 2.11 4.13 -18.96
N ASP A 127 1.10 4.93 -18.62
CA ASP A 127 0.88 5.41 -17.25
C ASP A 127 0.46 4.25 -16.35
N ILE A 128 -0.41 3.34 -16.84
CA ILE A 128 -0.79 2.12 -16.11
C ILE A 128 0.42 1.22 -15.88
N ALA A 129 1.24 0.99 -16.91
CA ALA A 129 2.45 0.18 -16.79
C ALA A 129 3.48 0.77 -15.80
N GLU A 130 3.56 2.11 -15.72
CA GLU A 130 4.39 2.80 -14.73
C GLU A 130 3.87 2.57 -13.31
N PHE A 131 2.54 2.63 -13.10
CA PHE A 131 1.93 2.27 -11.82
C PHE A 131 2.16 0.81 -11.46
N GLU A 132 1.97 -0.12 -12.40
CA GLU A 132 2.25 -1.55 -12.21
C GLU A 132 3.71 -1.74 -11.73
N SER A 133 4.67 -1.13 -12.43
CA SER A 133 6.10 -1.25 -12.10
C SER A 133 6.43 -0.66 -10.72
N ARG A 134 5.84 0.49 -10.37
CA ARG A 134 6.03 1.11 -9.06
C ARG A 134 5.46 0.24 -7.95
N ILE A 135 4.22 -0.23 -8.09
CA ILE A 135 3.58 -1.08 -7.08
C ILE A 135 4.33 -2.40 -6.90
N GLN A 136 4.77 -3.03 -7.99
CA GLN A 136 5.60 -4.24 -7.89
C GLN A 136 6.87 -3.99 -7.08
N ARG A 137 7.58 -2.89 -7.36
CA ARG A 137 8.78 -2.51 -6.59
C ARG A 137 8.48 -2.29 -5.11
N GLU A 138 7.35 -1.67 -4.78
CA GLU A 138 6.96 -1.48 -3.37
C GLU A 138 6.61 -2.81 -2.68
N ILE A 139 5.97 -3.76 -3.38
CA ILE A 139 5.73 -5.12 -2.89
C ILE A 139 7.07 -5.80 -2.57
N ASP A 140 8.03 -5.75 -3.50
CA ASP A 140 9.35 -6.37 -3.34
C ASP A 140 10.12 -5.73 -2.17
N TYR A 141 10.06 -4.41 -2.04
CA TYR A 141 10.72 -3.69 -0.95
C TYR A 141 10.10 -4.02 0.40
N LEU A 142 8.76 -4.09 0.49
CA LEU A 142 8.07 -4.43 1.73
C LEU A 142 8.32 -5.89 2.15
N HIS A 143 8.38 -6.83 1.21
CA HIS A 143 8.82 -8.21 1.48
C HIS A 143 10.24 -8.28 2.02
N THR A 144 11.15 -7.50 1.44
CA THR A 144 12.54 -7.41 1.91
C THR A 144 12.60 -6.86 3.34
N ALA A 145 11.89 -5.77 3.61
CA ALA A 145 11.82 -5.16 4.93
C ALA A 145 11.27 -6.13 6.00
N LEU A 146 10.21 -6.88 5.67
CA LEU A 146 9.68 -7.93 6.54
C LEU A 146 10.69 -9.05 6.79
N THR A 147 11.39 -9.51 5.75
CA THR A 147 12.41 -10.57 5.88
C THR A 147 13.55 -10.14 6.80
N VAL A 148 14.01 -8.89 6.64
CA VAL A 148 15.03 -8.29 7.52
C VAL A 148 14.54 -8.20 8.96
N ASN A 149 13.28 -7.78 9.17
CA ASN A 149 12.68 -7.73 10.50
C ASN A 149 12.58 -9.12 11.16
N SER A 150 12.06 -10.13 10.44
CA SER A 150 11.99 -11.51 10.92
C SER A 150 13.37 -12.09 11.24
N THR A 151 14.38 -11.82 10.41
CA THR A 151 15.76 -12.25 10.66
C THR A 151 16.34 -11.59 11.91
N SER A 152 16.02 -10.31 12.14
CA SER A 152 16.45 -9.58 13.33
C SER A 152 15.84 -10.17 14.60
N ILE A 153 14.56 -10.56 14.56
CA ILE A 153 13.89 -11.27 15.65
C ILE A 153 14.58 -12.61 15.94
N LEU A 154 14.83 -13.42 14.91
CA LEU A 154 15.47 -14.74 15.07
C LEU A 154 16.89 -14.65 15.64
N TYR A 155 17.62 -13.59 15.28
CA TYR A 155 18.96 -13.35 15.80
C TYR A 155 18.92 -13.00 17.30
N VAL A 156 18.01 -12.11 17.71
CA VAL A 156 17.84 -11.74 19.12
C VAL A 156 17.39 -12.95 19.96
N SER A 157 16.44 -13.76 19.48
CA SER A 157 15.97 -14.95 20.19
C SER A 157 17.02 -16.04 20.38
N LYS A 158 18.15 -16.01 19.67
CA LYS A 158 19.27 -16.92 19.87
C LYS A 158 20.29 -16.43 20.91
N LEU A 159 20.21 -15.16 21.29
CA LEU A 159 21.16 -14.51 22.22
C LEU A 159 20.61 -14.39 23.65
N THR A 160 19.30 -14.55 23.83
CA THR A 160 18.59 -14.67 25.12
C THR A 160 18.25 -16.12 25.41
#